data_AF-A0A936ID75-F1
#
_entry.id   AF-A0A936ID75-F1
#
_cell.length_a   1.000
_cell.length_b   1.000
_cell.length_c   1.000
_cell.angle_alpha   90.00
_cell.angle_beta   90.00
_cell.angle_gamma   90.00
#
_symmetry.space_group_name_H-M   'P 1'
#
loop_
_entity.id
_entity.type
_entity.pdbx_description
1 polymer ?
#
loop_
_entity_poly.entity_id
_entity_poly.type
_entity_poly.pdbx_seq_one_letter_code
_entity_poly.pdbx_strand_id
1 'polypeptide(L)'
;MVLKNSKVLFRQVFPNAWNPIITTLSGWLASLLTGAFFVEYVFNFRGLGDLTIQSLSQFDVPVVLGCCVVTVSVFIVTNLFVDILYSLTDPRIKI
;
A
#
# COMPACT_ATOMS: atom_id res chain seq x y z
N MET A 1 31.28 -19.67 -23.46
CA MET A 1 29.98 -19.09 -23.06
C MET A 1 30.03 -18.75 -21.57
N VAL A 2 30.82 -17.75 -21.18
CA VAL A 2 30.90 -17.27 -19.79
C VAL A 2 31.11 -15.77 -19.89
N LEU A 3 30.04 -14.99 -19.71
CA LEU A 3 30.16 -13.53 -19.61
C LEU A 3 29.73 -13.09 -18.21
N LYS A 4 30.60 -12.25 -17.67
CA LYS A 4 30.63 -11.64 -16.34
C LYS A 4 29.40 -10.73 -16.17
N ASN A 5 28.26 -11.31 -15.80
CA ASN A 5 26.95 -10.70 -16.05
C ASN A 5 26.29 -9.98 -14.86
N SER A 6 26.98 -9.65 -13.77
CA SER A 6 26.35 -8.81 -12.72
C SER A 6 25.92 -7.43 -13.26
N LYS A 7 26.67 -6.84 -14.20
CA LYS A 7 26.29 -5.57 -14.85
C LYS A 7 25.15 -5.70 -15.86
N VAL A 8 24.93 -6.89 -16.43
CA VAL A 8 23.85 -7.14 -17.42
C VAL A 8 22.54 -7.48 -16.69
N LEU A 9 22.60 -8.29 -15.63
CA LEU A 9 21.46 -8.57 -14.75
C LEU A 9 20.84 -7.28 -14.18
N PHE A 10 21.65 -6.38 -13.63
CA PHE A 10 21.16 -5.09 -13.11
C PHE A 10 20.62 -4.14 -14.19
N ARG A 11 21.10 -4.22 -15.43
CA ARG A 11 20.73 -3.28 -16.51
C ARG A 11 19.51 -3.73 -17.34
N GLN A 12 19.25 -5.04 -17.38
CA GLN A 12 18.15 -5.63 -18.16
C GLN A 12 17.03 -6.24 -17.32
N VAL A 13 17.34 -6.87 -16.17
CA VAL A 13 16.32 -7.59 -15.38
C VAL A 13 15.63 -6.70 -14.35
N PHE A 14 16.37 -5.76 -13.75
CA PHE A 14 15.85 -4.82 -12.75
C PHE A 14 14.62 -4.02 -13.22
N PRO A 15 14.61 -3.39 -14.41
CA PRO A 15 13.43 -2.65 -14.88
C PRO A 15 12.23 -3.55 -15.26
N ASN A 16 12.45 -4.82 -15.65
CA ASN A 16 11.35 -5.73 -16.00
C ASN A 16 10.75 -6.43 -14.76
N ALA A 17 11.52 -6.54 -13.67
CA ALA A 17 11.06 -7.05 -12.38
C ALA A 17 10.34 -5.99 -11.53
N TRP A 18 10.50 -4.71 -11.85
CA TRP A 18 9.95 -3.59 -11.10
C TRP A 18 8.41 -3.53 -11.19
N ASN A 19 7.82 -3.78 -12.37
CA ASN A 19 6.36 -3.78 -12.60
C ASN A 19 5.59 -4.71 -11.63
N PRO A 20 5.92 -6.01 -11.53
CA PRO A 20 5.22 -6.90 -10.60
C PRO A 20 5.47 -6.54 -9.13
N ILE A 21 6.62 -5.93 -8.79
CA ILE A 21 6.92 -5.55 -7.39
C ILE A 21 5.95 -4.47 -6.89
N ILE A 22 5.59 -3.45 -7.69
CA ILE A 22 4.58 -2.45 -7.29
C ILE A 22 3.22 -3.11 -7.05
N THR A 23 2.80 -3.92 -8.02
CA THR A 23 1.47 -4.53 -8.00
C THR A 23 1.34 -5.44 -6.78
N THR A 24 2.45 -6.05 -6.36
CA THR A 24 2.48 -6.87 -5.15
C THR A 24 2.57 -6.00 -3.88
N LEU A 25 3.34 -4.91 -3.89
CA LEU A 25 3.47 -3.95 -2.77
C LEU A 25 2.13 -3.31 -2.39
N SER A 26 1.31 -2.92 -3.36
CA SER A 26 -0.01 -2.35 -3.08
C SER A 26 -0.94 -3.36 -2.39
N GLY A 27 -0.90 -4.63 -2.81
CA GLY A 27 -1.61 -5.72 -2.15
C GLY A 27 -1.13 -5.99 -0.72
N TRP A 28 0.18 -5.89 -0.49
CA TRP A 28 0.77 -6.04 0.85
C TRP A 28 0.39 -4.87 1.76
N LEU A 29 0.40 -3.63 1.25
CA LEU A 29 -0.05 -2.46 1.99
C LEU A 29 -1.53 -2.54 2.36
N ALA A 30 -2.40 -3.02 1.46
CA ALA A 30 -3.82 -3.25 1.77
C ALA A 30 -4.00 -4.30 2.88
N SER A 31 -3.18 -5.36 2.85
CA SER A 31 -3.18 -6.41 3.88
C SER A 31 -2.70 -5.88 5.23
N LEU A 32 -1.65 -5.05 5.26
CA LEU A 32 -1.16 -4.42 6.48
C LEU A 32 -2.18 -3.45 7.07
N LEU A 33 -2.88 -2.68 6.23
CA LEU A 33 -3.90 -1.74 6.68
C LEU A 33 -5.09 -2.49 7.30
N THR A 34 -5.53 -3.58 6.67
CA THR A 34 -6.56 -4.48 7.24
C THR A 34 -6.08 -5.12 8.55
N GLY A 35 -4.80 -5.52 8.62
CA GLY A 35 -4.19 -6.04 9.84
C GLY A 35 -4.16 -5.01 10.98
N ALA A 36 -3.88 -3.75 10.66
CA ALA A 36 -3.88 -2.66 11.64
C ALA A 36 -5.27 -2.45 12.27
N PHE A 37 -6.35 -2.54 11.49
CA PHE A 37 -7.72 -2.49 12.01
C PHE A 37 -7.97 -3.61 13.04
N PHE A 38 -7.52 -4.82 12.73
CA PHE A 38 -7.64 -5.96 13.64
C PHE A 38 -6.81 -5.77 14.92
N VAL A 39 -5.58 -5.27 14.80
CA VAL A 39 -4.71 -4.99 15.94
C VAL A 39 -5.31 -3.90 16.83
N GLU A 40 -5.86 -2.82 16.26
CA GLU A 40 -6.51 -1.76 17.02
C GLU A 40 -7.69 -2.30 17.83
N TYR A 41 -8.54 -3.11 17.21
CA TYR A 41 -9.70 -3.72 17.87
C TYR A 41 -9.30 -4.69 18.99
N VAL A 42 -8.39 -5.62 18.72
CA VAL A 42 -8.00 -6.66 19.69
C VAL A 42 -7.28 -6.06 20.89
N PHE A 43 -6.42 -5.08 20.68
CA PHE A 43 -5.65 -4.44 21.74
C PHE A 43 -6.35 -3.23 22.38
N ASN A 44 -7.61 -2.92 22.00
CA ASN A 44 -8.34 -1.72 22.44
C ASN A 44 -7.51 -0.43 22.25
N PHE A 45 -6.74 -0.36 21.16
CA PHE A 45 -6.03 0.85 20.81
C PHE A 45 -7.02 1.82 20.18
N ARG A 46 -7.16 3.02 20.75
CA ARG A 46 -8.13 4.05 20.32
C ARG A 46 -7.73 4.65 18.96
N GLY A 47 -8.02 3.93 17.89
CA GLY A 47 -7.72 4.29 16.51
C GLY A 47 -8.96 4.35 15.61
N LEU A 48 -8.73 4.47 14.30
CA LEU A 48 -9.81 4.56 13.31
C LEU A 48 -10.56 3.23 13.15
N GLY A 49 -9.89 2.08 13.32
CA GLY A 49 -10.49 0.76 13.24
C GLY A 49 -11.47 0.50 14.39
N ASP A 50 -11.08 0.84 15.61
CA ASP A 50 -11.95 0.74 16.80
C ASP A 50 -13.20 1.63 16.68
N LEU A 51 -13.02 2.89 16.24
CA LEU A 51 -14.12 3.83 15.99
C LEU A 51 -15.09 3.29 14.92
N THR A 52 -14.56 2.71 13.84
CA THR A 52 -15.39 2.15 12.76
C THR A 52 -16.24 0.99 13.28
N ILE A 53 -15.67 0.08 14.07
CA ILE A 53 -16.38 -1.08 14.63
C ILE A 53 -17.40 -0.65 15.68
N GLN A 54 -17.06 0.33 16.52
CA GLN A 54 -17.97 0.87 17.53
C GLN A 54 -19.17 1.56 16.88
N SER A 55 -18.95 2.41 15.86
CA SER A 55 -20.04 3.06 15.12
C SER A 55 -20.88 2.06 14.33
N LEU A 56 -20.28 0.96 13.86
CA LEU A 56 -21.03 -0.13 13.24
C LEU A 56 -21.97 -0.80 14.26
N SER A 57 -21.51 -1.01 15.50
CA SER A 57 -22.34 -1.56 16.58
C SER A 57 -23.45 -0.61 17.03
N GLN A 58 -23.27 0.70 16.88
CA GLN A 58 -24.28 1.73 17.22
C GLN A 58 -25.20 2.08 16.04
N PHE A 59 -25.03 1.44 14.87
CA PHE A 59 -25.74 1.77 13.64
C PHE A 59 -25.58 3.24 13.19
N ASP A 60 -24.49 3.89 13.57
CA ASP A 60 -24.15 5.26 13.17
C ASP A 60 -23.50 5.28 11.77
N VAL A 61 -24.33 5.05 10.75
CA VAL A 61 -23.94 5.00 9.33
C VAL A 61 -23.10 6.20 8.88
N PRO A 62 -23.40 7.47 9.28
CA PRO A 62 -22.59 8.62 8.87
C PRO A 62 -21.14 8.55 9.36
N VAL A 63 -20.91 8.03 10.57
CA VAL A 63 -19.57 7.93 11.17
C VAL A 63 -18.76 6.83 10.50
N VAL A 64 -19.40 5.68 10.24
CA VAL A 64 -18.78 4.58 9.48
C VAL A 64 -18.35 5.05 8.09
N LEU A 65 -19.22 5.77 7.39
CA LEU A 65 -18.91 6.33 6.07
C LEU A 65 -17.74 7.33 6.15
N GLY A 66 -17.72 8.21 7.15
CA GLY A 66 -16.61 9.12 7.39
C GLY A 66 -15.28 8.40 7.59
N CYS A 67 -15.26 7.37 8.44
CA CYS A 67 -14.06 6.57 8.69
C CYS A 67 -13.60 5.81 7.43
N CYS A 68 -14.54 5.26 6.64
CA CYS A 68 -14.23 4.64 5.36
C CYS A 68 -13.58 5.62 4.38
N VAL A 69 -14.13 6.83 4.22
CA VAL A 69 -13.56 7.85 3.33
C VAL A 69 -12.14 8.21 3.76
N VAL A 70 -11.92 8.48 5.05
CA VAL A 70 -10.58 8.78 5.58
C VAL A 70 -9.59 7.64 5.28
N THR A 71 -10.01 6.40 5.52
CA THR A 71 -9.18 5.22 5.31
C THR A 71 -8.81 5.04 3.83
N VAL A 72 -9.79 5.18 2.94
CA VAL A 72 -9.57 5.10 1.48
C VAL A 72 -8.68 6.25 1.00
N SER A 73 -8.87 7.46 1.51
CA SER A 73 -8.01 8.60 1.18
C SER A 73 -6.55 8.34 1.57
N VAL A 74 -6.29 7.82 2.77
CA VAL A 74 -4.92 7.44 3.20
C VAL A 74 -4.35 6.35 2.31
N PHE A 75 -5.16 5.36 1.94
CA PHE A 75 -4.74 4.28 1.04
C PHE A 75 -4.37 4.81 -0.35
N ILE A 76 -5.16 5.74 -0.91
CA ILE A 76 -4.88 6.39 -2.20
C ILE A 76 -3.58 7.20 -2.12
N VAL A 77 -3.41 8.00 -1.07
CA VAL A 77 -2.17 8.78 -0.85
C VAL A 77 -0.96 7.85 -0.78
N THR A 78 -1.07 6.74 -0.06
CA THR A 78 0.01 5.76 0.06
C THR A 78 0.34 5.09 -1.28
N ASN A 79 -0.67 4.71 -2.06
CA ASN A 79 -0.46 4.18 -3.42
C ASN A 79 0.20 5.22 -4.33
N LEU A 80 -0.22 6.50 -4.25
CA LEU A 80 0.39 7.57 -5.02
C LEU A 80 1.87 7.79 -4.61
N PHE A 81 2.19 7.69 -3.33
CA PHE A 81 3.59 7.70 -2.86
C PHE A 81 4.39 6.56 -3.47
N VAL A 82 3.82 5.34 -3.52
CA VAL A 82 4.47 4.18 -4.14
C VAL A 82 4.69 4.42 -5.64
N ASP A 83 3.71 4.99 -6.34
CA ASP A 83 3.81 5.35 -7.77
C ASP A 83 4.88 6.42 -8.03
N ILE A 84 5.02 7.41 -7.14
CA ILE A 84 6.08 8.42 -7.23
C ILE A 84 7.45 7.80 -6.98
N LEU A 85 7.57 6.94 -5.96
CA LEU A 85 8.79 6.18 -5.69
C LEU A 85 9.18 5.32 -6.89
N TYR A 86 8.17 4.79 -7.59
CA TYR A 86 8.35 4.04 -8.82
C TYR A 86 8.92 4.90 -9.94
N SER A 87 8.31 6.05 -10.21
CA SER A 87 8.74 7.02 -11.22
C SER A 87 10.19 7.48 -11.00
N LEU A 88 10.59 7.66 -9.74
CA LEU A 88 11.95 8.06 -9.38
C LEU A 88 12.97 6.92 -9.55
N THR A 89 12.58 5.68 -9.30
CA THR A 89 13.50 4.53 -9.32
C THR A 89 13.63 3.90 -10.70
N ASP A 90 12.70 4.17 -11.63
CA ASP A 90 12.81 3.72 -13.02
C ASP A 90 13.33 4.85 -13.95
N PRO A 91 14.65 4.94 -14.21
CA PRO A 91 15.23 5.90 -15.15
C PRO A 91 14.91 5.59 -16.62
N ARG A 92 14.07 4.58 -16.93
CA ARG A 92 13.63 4.29 -18.31
C ARG A 92 12.31 4.94 -18.70
N ILE A 93 11.58 5.56 -17.76
CA ILE A 93 10.46 6.44 -18.10
C ILE A 93 11.02 7.81 -18.53
N LYS A 94 11.88 7.79 -19.55
CA LYS A 94 12.08 8.95 -20.41
C LYS A 94 10.96 8.89 -21.44
N ILE A 95 9.99 9.78 -21.26
CA ILE A 95 9.23 10.41 -22.35
C ILE A 95 10.09 10.57 -23.61
#